data_AF-A0A673LCT0-F1
#
_entry.id   AF-A0A673LCT0-F1
#
_cell.length_a   1.000
_cell.length_b   1.000
_cell.length_c   1.000
_cell.angle_alpha   90.00
_cell.angle_beta   90.00
_cell.angle_gamma   90.00
#
_symmetry.space_group_name_H-M   'P 1'
#
loop_
_entity.id
_entity.type
_entity.pdbx_description
1 polymer ?
#
loop_
_entity_poly.entity_id
_entity_poly.type
_entity_poly.pdbx_seq_one_letter_code
_entity_poly.pdbx_strand_id
1 'polypeptide(L)'
;MTVLSVQEVLKNLEGHRQTFQQIHRDRSVNGVPVPPEQLQDMAERFNFVSTSSHVHLIKFEFWEMKYRLMAFLMLAESKLKSWIIKYGRRDSVELLLHNYIAFIEGHKFFEQYETTFRTLKQAADSYLKSGDSAEEVEGVNKFLSDATAQWKNLSVEVRSVRSMLEEVICNWEKYSSTVASLQAWLEDAEKMLNQSESDKREFFRNLPHWIQQHMDMNDAGNFLIETCDETVSRELKQQLLLLNGRWRELFVKVKHYARADEVDKLRKDYDDGIEALKAFIDSANERMNTPVQVSFLNIRTYLQDVEDIKHKVPSMEAAYKTATRNAQQLTKDLTEEEIARMLATMATIKDEFSKVPERALPLLRDSQAMLPPLEEMEKHITGFYQSLEKASRITSSRDSEAPGDFKQKCQELVTYQQSCKKCLSVIDKNHQIILKSLDTSQKLKHLDTSLLERRITELQASSQGMVKETTEWKRHVEANSSLMKRFEESRVELEKVLKIARSSMTERGNPEDLLKKHTEFFGQLDQRVLNAFLKACDELSDILPEQEQQNLQETVRKLHKQWKVRERLQSYRLNCRRNGYLF
;
A
#
# COMPACT_ATOMS: atom_id res chain seq x y z
N MET A 1 -37.97 -57.05 64.63
CA MET A 1 -38.78 -56.09 65.41
C MET A 1 -38.40 -54.71 64.90
N THR A 2 -39.32 -53.96 64.30
CA THR A 2 -39.05 -52.59 63.79
C THR A 2 -39.13 -51.60 64.95
N VAL A 3 -38.46 -50.44 64.86
CA VAL A 3 -38.60 -49.36 65.86
C VAL A 3 -40.08 -49.01 66.09
N LEU A 4 -40.88 -49.00 65.01
CA LEU A 4 -42.33 -48.82 65.07
C LEU A 4 -43.03 -49.83 65.98
N SER A 5 -42.68 -51.12 65.90
CA SER A 5 -43.26 -52.14 66.79
C SER A 5 -42.86 -51.96 68.26
N VAL A 6 -41.67 -51.42 68.53
CA VAL A 6 -41.23 -51.09 69.90
C VAL A 6 -41.97 -49.85 70.41
N GLN A 7 -42.11 -48.81 69.59
CA GLN A 7 -42.88 -47.61 69.92
C GLN A 7 -44.35 -47.94 70.24
N GLU A 8 -44.96 -48.88 69.50
CA GLU A 8 -46.34 -49.30 69.71
C GLU A 8 -46.54 -50.03 71.06
N VAL A 9 -45.59 -50.87 71.46
CA VAL A 9 -45.60 -51.53 72.79
C VAL A 9 -45.40 -50.51 73.91
N LEU A 10 -44.52 -49.52 73.72
CA LEU A 10 -44.23 -48.49 74.72
C LEU A 10 -45.36 -47.47 74.88
N LYS A 11 -46.24 -47.29 73.89
CA LYS A 11 -47.37 -46.35 73.93
C LYS A 11 -48.34 -46.63 75.09
N ASN A 12 -48.50 -47.89 75.48
CA ASN A 12 -49.39 -48.30 76.55
C ASN A 12 -48.72 -48.35 77.92
N LEU A 13 -47.40 -48.09 78.00
CA LEU A 13 -46.61 -48.23 79.22
C LEU A 13 -47.13 -47.34 80.35
N GLU A 14 -47.56 -46.12 80.05
CA GLU A 14 -48.11 -45.20 81.05
C GLU A 14 -49.46 -45.68 81.61
N GLY A 15 -50.31 -46.27 80.78
CA GLY A 15 -51.58 -46.89 81.23
C GLY A 15 -51.33 -48.13 82.10
N HIS A 16 -50.33 -48.93 81.74
CA HIS A 16 -49.89 -50.05 82.58
C HIS A 16 -49.27 -49.58 83.91
N ARG A 17 -48.56 -48.45 83.93
CA ARG A 17 -47.98 -47.85 85.14
C ARG A 17 -49.05 -47.48 86.15
N GLN A 18 -50.10 -46.79 85.69
CA GLN A 18 -51.21 -46.36 86.55
C GLN A 18 -51.96 -47.56 87.13
N THR A 19 -52.26 -48.56 86.29
CA THR A 19 -52.92 -49.80 86.71
C THR A 19 -52.09 -50.55 87.74
N PHE A 20 -50.77 -50.69 87.51
CA PHE A 20 -49.87 -51.38 88.43
C PHE A 20 -49.70 -50.62 89.75
N GLN A 21 -49.63 -49.28 89.73
CA GLN A 21 -49.58 -48.46 90.95
C GLN A 21 -50.81 -48.65 91.85
N GLN A 22 -51.99 -48.84 91.25
CA GLN A 22 -53.21 -49.14 91.99
C GLN A 22 -53.14 -50.53 92.66
N ILE A 23 -52.74 -51.55 91.90
CA ILE A 23 -52.55 -52.93 92.42
C ILE A 23 -51.50 -52.95 93.55
N HIS A 24 -50.39 -52.22 93.38
CA HIS A 24 -49.32 -52.13 94.38
C HIS A 24 -49.78 -51.43 95.67
N ARG A 25 -50.68 -50.44 95.56
CA ARG A 25 -51.29 -49.76 96.73
C ARG A 25 -52.32 -50.65 97.44
N ASP A 26 -53.16 -51.33 96.68
CA ASP A 26 -54.27 -52.15 97.18
C ASP A 26 -53.81 -53.55 97.67
N ARG A 27 -52.56 -53.92 97.36
CA ARG A 27 -51.91 -55.22 97.69
C ARG A 27 -52.74 -56.45 97.28
N SER A 28 -53.67 -56.27 96.35
CA SER A 28 -54.61 -57.30 95.93
C SER A 28 -55.08 -57.03 94.51
N VAL A 29 -55.54 -58.09 93.83
CA VAL A 29 -56.19 -58.00 92.51
C VAL A 29 -57.51 -58.73 92.62
N ASN A 30 -58.64 -58.05 92.34
CA ASN A 30 -59.98 -58.61 92.47
C ASN A 30 -60.26 -59.26 93.85
N GLY A 31 -59.68 -58.70 94.92
CA GLY A 31 -59.84 -59.20 96.29
C GLY A 31 -58.91 -60.36 96.68
N VAL A 32 -58.04 -60.84 95.77
CA VAL A 32 -57.03 -61.87 96.07
C VAL A 32 -55.72 -61.17 96.49
N PRO A 33 -55.17 -61.43 97.70
CA PRO A 33 -53.92 -60.84 98.15
C PRO A 33 -52.73 -61.25 97.28
N VAL A 34 -51.87 -60.30 96.93
CA VAL A 34 -50.63 -60.57 96.21
C VAL A 34 -49.43 -60.48 97.18
N PRO A 35 -48.48 -61.43 97.16
CA PRO A 35 -47.30 -61.39 98.02
C PRO A 35 -46.51 -60.07 97.87
N PRO A 36 -46.15 -59.41 98.98
CA PRO A 36 -45.41 -58.13 98.94
C PRO A 36 -44.08 -58.21 98.19
N GLU A 37 -43.35 -59.33 98.31
CA GLU A 37 -42.07 -59.56 97.61
C GLU A 37 -42.25 -59.58 96.09
N GLN A 38 -43.34 -60.17 95.59
CA GLN A 38 -43.63 -60.21 94.16
C GLN A 38 -44.06 -58.84 93.63
N LEU A 39 -44.85 -58.09 94.41
CA LEU A 39 -45.21 -56.71 94.05
C LEU A 39 -43.97 -55.80 93.99
N GLN A 40 -43.02 -55.99 94.89
CA GLN A 40 -41.77 -55.22 94.91
C GLN A 40 -40.86 -55.58 93.71
N ASP A 41 -40.68 -56.87 93.39
CA ASP A 41 -39.94 -57.29 92.17
C ASP A 41 -40.58 -56.72 90.90
N MET A 42 -41.90 -56.81 90.79
CA MET A 42 -42.63 -56.24 89.66
C MET A 42 -42.48 -54.72 89.61
N ALA A 43 -42.46 -54.03 90.75
CA ALA A 43 -42.26 -52.59 90.81
C ALA A 43 -40.85 -52.18 90.36
N GLU A 44 -39.82 -52.92 90.79
CA GLU A 44 -38.43 -52.70 90.38
C GLU A 44 -38.24 -52.92 88.89
N ARG A 45 -38.79 -54.01 88.34
CA ARG A 45 -38.74 -54.31 86.90
C ARG A 45 -39.54 -53.31 86.08
N PHE A 46 -40.73 -52.92 86.54
CA PHE A 46 -41.54 -51.93 85.85
C PHE A 46 -40.88 -50.55 85.87
N ASN A 47 -40.28 -50.17 87.00
CA ASN A 47 -39.52 -48.94 87.12
C ASN A 47 -38.29 -48.97 86.20
N PHE A 48 -37.55 -50.07 86.16
CA PHE A 48 -36.44 -50.27 85.23
C PHE A 48 -36.87 -50.13 83.76
N VAL A 49 -37.96 -50.78 83.35
CA VAL A 49 -38.50 -50.63 81.98
C VAL A 49 -38.95 -49.19 81.71
N SER A 50 -39.61 -48.55 82.67
CA SER A 50 -40.07 -47.17 82.53
C SER A 50 -38.93 -46.16 82.40
N THR A 51 -37.81 -46.37 83.11
CA THR A 51 -36.65 -45.48 83.06
C THR A 51 -35.70 -45.78 81.90
N SER A 52 -35.57 -47.04 81.48
CA SER A 52 -34.65 -47.47 80.41
C SER A 52 -35.26 -47.49 79.00
N SER A 53 -36.59 -47.59 78.87
CA SER A 53 -37.27 -47.75 77.58
C SER A 53 -37.02 -46.60 76.60
N HIS A 54 -36.99 -45.36 77.09
CA HIS A 54 -36.71 -44.19 76.25
C HIS A 54 -35.27 -44.21 75.71
N VAL A 55 -34.30 -44.56 76.54
CA VAL A 55 -32.89 -44.71 76.15
C VAL A 55 -32.73 -45.83 75.12
N HIS A 56 -33.38 -46.97 75.34
CA HIS A 56 -33.36 -48.09 74.40
C HIS A 56 -34.03 -47.73 73.06
N LEU A 57 -35.12 -46.96 73.08
CA LEU A 57 -35.78 -46.51 71.86
C LEU A 57 -34.85 -45.61 71.02
N ILE A 58 -34.20 -44.64 71.65
CA ILE A 58 -33.22 -43.76 70.97
C ILE A 58 -32.05 -44.60 70.40
N LYS A 59 -31.55 -45.58 71.15
CA LYS A 59 -30.51 -46.52 70.66
C LYS A 59 -30.97 -47.30 69.44
N PHE A 60 -32.21 -47.80 69.43
CA PHE A 60 -32.76 -48.51 68.28
C PHE A 60 -33.00 -47.60 67.07
N GLU A 61 -33.44 -46.36 67.27
CA GLU A 61 -33.58 -45.36 66.19
C GLU A 61 -32.22 -45.07 65.53
N PHE A 62 -31.16 -44.91 66.34
CA PHE A 62 -29.81 -44.79 65.81
C PHE A 62 -29.36 -46.03 65.03
N TRP A 63 -29.58 -47.25 65.56
CA TRP A 63 -29.21 -48.49 64.87
C TRP A 63 -29.96 -48.70 63.58
N GLU A 64 -31.26 -48.43 63.53
CA GLU A 64 -32.05 -48.48 62.30
C GLU A 64 -31.42 -47.58 61.23
N MET A 65 -31.14 -46.33 61.59
CA MET A 65 -30.54 -45.38 60.65
C MET A 65 -29.11 -45.76 60.25
N LYS A 66 -28.32 -46.32 61.18
CA LYS A 66 -26.97 -46.83 60.91
C LYS A 66 -26.98 -47.92 59.85
N TYR A 67 -27.83 -48.94 60.03
CA TYR A 67 -27.93 -50.04 59.07
C TYR A 67 -28.58 -49.60 57.75
N ARG A 68 -29.51 -48.65 57.78
CA ARG A 68 -30.08 -48.05 56.57
C ARG A 68 -29.03 -47.34 55.74
N LEU A 69 -28.17 -46.52 56.35
CA LEU A 69 -27.05 -45.88 55.65
C LEU A 69 -26.06 -46.91 55.11
N MET A 70 -25.74 -47.94 55.88
CA MET A 70 -24.84 -49.01 55.45
C MET A 70 -25.38 -49.73 54.20
N ALA A 71 -26.67 -50.08 54.20
CA ALA A 71 -27.33 -50.68 53.04
C ALA A 71 -27.29 -49.75 51.82
N PHE A 72 -27.47 -48.44 52.03
CA PHE A 72 -27.38 -47.44 50.98
C PHE A 72 -25.97 -47.38 50.36
N LEU A 73 -24.92 -47.36 51.19
CA LEU A 73 -23.53 -47.35 50.74
C LEU A 73 -23.17 -48.64 49.98
N MET A 74 -23.59 -49.81 50.47
CA MET A 74 -23.40 -51.08 49.76
C MET A 74 -24.09 -51.10 48.39
N LEU A 75 -25.29 -50.52 48.28
CA LEU A 75 -26.00 -50.42 47.01
C LEU A 75 -25.25 -49.52 46.02
N ALA A 76 -24.76 -48.37 46.49
CA ALA A 76 -23.93 -47.46 45.69
C ALA A 76 -22.65 -48.15 45.19
N GLU A 77 -21.93 -48.87 46.05
CA GLU A 77 -20.73 -49.63 45.67
C GLU A 77 -21.03 -50.74 44.67
N SER A 78 -22.14 -51.47 44.87
CA SER A 78 -22.57 -52.52 43.95
C SER A 78 -22.90 -51.95 42.56
N LYS A 79 -23.60 -50.82 42.51
CA LYS A 79 -23.91 -50.13 41.26
C LYS A 79 -22.67 -49.58 40.58
N LEU A 80 -21.77 -48.93 41.34
CA LEU A 80 -20.51 -48.43 40.82
C LEU A 80 -19.73 -49.55 40.13
N LYS A 81 -19.54 -50.70 40.79
CA LYS A 81 -18.87 -51.89 40.23
C LYS A 81 -19.49 -52.37 38.92
N SER A 82 -20.80 -52.20 38.73
CA SER A 82 -21.48 -52.58 37.48
C SER A 82 -21.28 -51.58 36.34
N TRP A 83 -20.91 -50.33 36.64
CA TRP A 83 -20.65 -49.29 35.63
C TRP A 83 -19.17 -49.15 35.27
N ILE A 84 -18.25 -49.41 36.19
CA ILE A 84 -16.79 -49.32 35.95
C ILE A 84 -16.19 -50.59 35.34
N ILE A 85 -16.97 -51.29 34.52
CA ILE A 85 -16.51 -52.49 33.81
C ILE A 85 -15.72 -52.11 32.55
N LYS A 86 -15.07 -53.09 31.94
CA LYS A 86 -14.64 -52.94 30.55
C LYS A 86 -15.85 -52.88 29.63
N TYR A 87 -15.81 -51.95 28.69
CA TYR A 87 -16.99 -51.57 27.92
C TYR A 87 -17.19 -52.43 26.66
N GLY A 88 -18.45 -52.55 26.24
CA GLY A 88 -18.80 -53.23 24.99
C GLY A 88 -18.85 -52.28 23.79
N ARG A 89 -19.64 -52.66 22.79
CA ARG A 89 -19.99 -51.79 21.66
C ARG A 89 -20.81 -50.58 22.12
N ARG A 90 -20.84 -49.53 21.29
CA ARG A 90 -21.56 -48.26 21.50
C ARG A 90 -22.91 -48.44 22.19
N ASP A 91 -23.83 -49.21 21.60
CA ASP A 91 -25.20 -49.38 22.11
C ASP A 91 -25.23 -49.93 23.54
N SER A 92 -24.29 -50.82 23.88
CA SER A 92 -24.15 -51.36 25.24
C SER A 92 -23.67 -50.30 26.23
N VAL A 93 -22.78 -49.40 25.80
CA VAL A 93 -22.27 -48.29 26.64
C VAL A 93 -23.34 -47.22 26.83
N GLU A 94 -24.12 -46.93 25.79
CA GLU A 94 -25.29 -46.04 25.87
C GLU A 94 -26.33 -46.58 26.85
N LEU A 95 -26.57 -47.90 26.86
CA LEU A 95 -27.46 -48.54 27.83
C LEU A 95 -26.92 -48.41 29.27
N LEU A 96 -25.61 -48.54 29.48
CA LEU A 96 -24.98 -48.31 30.78
C LEU A 96 -25.13 -46.86 31.23
N LEU A 97 -24.94 -45.89 30.34
CA LEU A 97 -25.13 -44.46 30.63
C LEU A 97 -26.60 -44.16 30.97
N HIS A 98 -27.55 -44.73 30.23
CA HIS A 98 -28.96 -44.59 30.54
C HIS A 98 -29.29 -45.19 31.91
N ASN A 99 -28.74 -46.37 32.23
CA ASN A 99 -28.90 -47.00 33.54
C ASN A 99 -28.34 -46.12 34.67
N TYR A 100 -27.16 -45.53 34.46
CA TYR A 100 -26.55 -44.59 35.38
C TYR A 100 -27.44 -43.38 35.63
N ILE A 101 -27.90 -42.70 34.57
CA ILE A 101 -28.74 -41.51 34.66
C ILE A 101 -30.05 -41.82 35.37
N ALA A 102 -30.72 -42.92 34.99
CA ALA A 102 -31.97 -43.34 35.62
C ALA A 102 -31.78 -43.60 37.12
N PHE A 103 -30.68 -44.26 37.51
CA PHE A 103 -30.42 -44.57 38.90
C PHE A 103 -30.01 -43.34 39.73
N ILE A 104 -29.11 -42.51 39.22
CA ILE A 104 -28.55 -41.37 39.95
C ILE A 104 -29.48 -40.17 39.93
N GLU A 105 -29.89 -39.74 38.73
CA GLU A 105 -30.71 -38.55 38.53
C GLU A 105 -32.19 -38.88 38.71
N GLY A 106 -32.65 -39.98 38.12
CA GLY A 106 -34.06 -40.39 38.19
C GLY A 106 -34.53 -40.71 39.61
N HIS A 107 -33.71 -41.41 40.41
CA HIS A 107 -34.02 -41.65 41.82
C HIS A 107 -33.51 -40.57 42.77
N LYS A 108 -32.85 -39.51 42.26
CA LYS A 108 -32.25 -38.46 43.08
C LYS A 108 -31.34 -39.03 44.17
N PHE A 109 -30.49 -39.98 43.78
CA PHE A 109 -29.73 -40.84 44.70
C PHE A 109 -28.90 -40.04 45.72
N PHE A 110 -28.20 -39.00 45.26
CA PHE A 110 -27.42 -38.13 46.15
C PHE A 110 -28.29 -37.40 47.19
N GLU A 111 -29.48 -36.92 46.81
CA GLU A 111 -30.40 -36.26 47.76
C GLU A 111 -30.93 -37.23 48.81
N GLN A 112 -31.20 -38.48 48.42
CA GLN A 112 -31.62 -39.53 49.35
C GLN A 112 -30.53 -39.90 50.35
N TYR A 113 -29.27 -39.96 49.90
CA TYR A 113 -28.13 -40.14 50.81
C TYR A 113 -28.07 -39.00 51.83
N GLU A 114 -28.05 -37.75 51.38
CA GLU A 114 -27.92 -36.59 52.25
C GLU A 114 -29.05 -36.52 53.29
N THR A 115 -30.27 -36.87 52.88
CA THR A 115 -31.43 -36.96 53.78
C THR A 115 -31.23 -38.06 54.81
N THR A 116 -30.84 -39.27 54.38
CA THR A 116 -30.60 -40.42 55.28
C THR A 116 -29.47 -40.13 56.27
N PHE A 117 -28.38 -39.53 55.80
CA PHE A 117 -27.23 -39.17 56.62
C PHE A 117 -27.55 -38.06 57.64
N ARG A 118 -28.38 -37.08 57.26
CA ARG A 118 -28.86 -36.05 58.19
C ARG A 118 -29.72 -36.64 59.30
N THR A 119 -30.66 -37.53 58.96
CA THR A 119 -31.49 -38.22 59.97
C THR A 119 -30.64 -39.12 60.87
N LEU A 120 -29.63 -39.80 60.33
CA LEU A 120 -28.67 -40.56 61.13
C LEU A 120 -27.92 -39.66 62.12
N LYS A 121 -27.43 -38.49 61.70
CA LYS A 121 -26.76 -37.54 62.60
C LYS A 121 -27.68 -37.10 63.74
N GLN A 122 -28.93 -36.79 63.44
CA GLN A 122 -29.92 -36.43 64.46
C GLN A 122 -30.18 -37.58 65.45
N ALA A 123 -30.29 -38.82 64.94
CA ALA A 123 -30.45 -39.99 65.79
C ALA A 123 -29.20 -40.27 66.64
N ALA A 124 -28.00 -40.08 66.08
CA ALA A 124 -26.74 -40.20 66.79
C ALA A 124 -26.59 -39.13 67.88
N ASP A 125 -26.91 -37.86 67.59
CA ASP A 125 -26.86 -36.77 68.57
C ASP A 125 -27.82 -37.01 69.73
N SER A 126 -29.02 -37.52 69.46
CA SER A 126 -30.00 -37.90 70.49
C SER A 126 -29.50 -39.07 71.34
N TYR A 127 -28.88 -40.07 70.71
CA TYR A 127 -28.31 -41.23 71.39
C TYR A 127 -27.15 -40.85 72.31
N LEU A 128 -26.22 -40.00 71.84
CA LEU A 128 -25.09 -39.54 72.64
C LEU A 128 -25.51 -38.67 73.85
N LYS A 129 -26.69 -38.02 73.80
CA LYS A 129 -27.23 -37.22 74.91
C LYS A 129 -27.92 -38.05 76.00
N SER A 130 -28.24 -39.33 75.77
CA SER A 130 -28.97 -40.16 76.73
C SER A 130 -28.12 -40.74 77.89
N GLY A 131 -26.83 -40.43 77.95
CA GLY A 131 -25.98 -40.69 79.13
C GLY A 131 -25.09 -41.94 79.05
N ASP A 132 -24.43 -42.17 77.91
CA ASP A 132 -23.66 -43.39 77.62
C ASP A 132 -22.16 -43.32 78.00
N SER A 133 -21.49 -44.48 77.97
CA SER A 133 -20.06 -44.63 78.28
C SER A 133 -19.16 -43.99 77.22
N ALA A 134 -17.94 -43.57 77.61
CA ALA A 134 -16.96 -42.97 76.70
C ALA A 134 -16.61 -43.87 75.48
N GLU A 135 -16.72 -45.20 75.63
CA GLU A 135 -16.45 -46.16 74.57
C GLU A 135 -17.56 -46.18 73.49
N GLU A 136 -18.83 -46.08 73.89
CA GLU A 136 -19.94 -46.00 72.93
C GLU A 136 -19.93 -44.68 72.16
N VAL A 137 -19.57 -43.58 72.83
CA VAL A 137 -19.41 -42.25 72.21
C VAL A 137 -18.33 -42.29 71.12
N GLU A 138 -17.17 -42.87 71.42
CA GLU A 138 -16.08 -43.03 70.45
C GLU A 138 -16.50 -43.93 69.27
N GLY A 139 -17.20 -45.04 69.54
CA GLY A 139 -17.68 -45.95 68.50
C GLY A 139 -18.67 -45.31 67.51
N VAL A 140 -19.59 -44.48 68.00
CA VAL A 140 -20.55 -43.74 67.15
C VAL A 140 -19.84 -42.68 66.31
N ASN A 141 -18.96 -41.89 66.93
CA ASN A 141 -18.20 -40.85 66.23
C ASN A 141 -17.29 -41.43 65.15
N LYS A 142 -16.60 -42.54 65.46
CA LYS A 142 -15.79 -43.29 64.50
C LYS A 142 -16.63 -43.75 63.31
N PHE A 143 -17.79 -44.38 63.56
CA PHE A 143 -18.68 -44.80 62.48
C PHE A 143 -19.14 -43.63 61.59
N LEU A 144 -19.53 -42.50 62.17
CA LEU A 144 -19.93 -41.32 61.40
C LEU A 144 -18.78 -40.76 60.56
N SER A 145 -17.57 -40.74 61.10
CA SER A 145 -16.36 -40.33 60.39
C SER A 145 -16.07 -41.27 59.23
N ASP A 146 -16.07 -42.59 59.48
CA ASP A 146 -15.82 -43.62 58.47
C ASP A 146 -16.86 -43.56 57.34
N ALA A 147 -18.14 -43.43 57.67
CA ALA A 147 -19.21 -43.30 56.68
C ALA A 147 -19.08 -42.01 55.85
N THR A 148 -18.66 -40.90 56.46
CA THR A 148 -18.39 -39.64 55.75
C THR A 148 -17.23 -39.79 54.78
N ALA A 149 -16.14 -40.43 55.20
CA ALA A 149 -14.96 -40.68 54.37
C ALA A 149 -15.30 -41.63 53.20
N GLN A 150 -16.01 -42.72 53.49
CA GLN A 150 -16.48 -43.68 52.47
C GLN A 150 -17.36 -43.00 51.43
N TRP A 151 -18.33 -42.20 51.85
CA TRP A 151 -19.17 -41.44 50.93
C TRP A 151 -18.40 -40.42 50.11
N LYS A 152 -17.45 -39.70 50.73
CA LYS A 152 -16.63 -38.72 50.01
C LYS A 152 -15.94 -39.38 48.81
N ASN A 153 -15.29 -40.53 49.01
CA ASN A 153 -14.61 -41.26 47.94
C ASN A 153 -15.61 -41.82 46.92
N LEU A 154 -16.62 -42.56 47.40
CA LEU A 154 -17.63 -43.19 46.57
C LEU A 154 -18.39 -42.20 45.69
N SER A 155 -18.72 -41.03 46.24
CA SER A 155 -19.43 -39.97 45.53
C SER A 155 -18.62 -39.33 44.40
N VAL A 156 -17.29 -39.33 44.48
CA VAL A 156 -16.41 -38.86 43.41
C VAL A 156 -16.36 -39.89 42.30
N GLU A 157 -16.15 -41.16 42.64
CA GLU A 157 -16.13 -42.26 41.66
C GLU A 157 -17.47 -42.41 40.94
N VAL A 158 -18.59 -42.36 41.66
CA VAL A 158 -19.91 -42.39 41.04
C VAL A 158 -20.13 -41.19 40.11
N ARG A 159 -19.61 -39.99 40.43
CA ARG A 159 -19.74 -38.84 39.51
C ARG A 159 -18.86 -38.97 38.28
N SER A 160 -17.67 -39.57 38.37
CA SER A 160 -16.76 -39.71 37.22
C SER A 160 -17.23 -40.75 36.20
N VAL A 161 -18.04 -41.73 36.61
CA VAL A 161 -18.63 -42.74 35.71
C VAL A 161 -19.32 -42.10 34.51
N ARG A 162 -20.10 -41.03 34.73
CA ARG A 162 -20.82 -40.35 33.64
C ARG A 162 -19.86 -39.86 32.56
N SER A 163 -18.84 -39.11 32.97
CA SER A 163 -17.85 -38.55 32.05
C SER A 163 -17.10 -39.64 31.29
N MET A 164 -16.74 -40.74 31.97
CA MET A 164 -16.08 -41.87 31.32
C MET A 164 -16.98 -42.55 30.27
N LEU A 165 -18.25 -42.78 30.58
CA LEU A 165 -19.21 -43.39 29.64
C LEU A 165 -19.47 -42.47 28.45
N GLU A 166 -19.65 -41.17 28.68
CA GLU A 166 -19.80 -40.16 27.62
C GLU A 166 -18.55 -40.08 26.73
N GLU A 167 -17.34 -40.16 27.31
CA GLU A 167 -16.08 -40.17 26.57
C GLU A 167 -15.92 -41.42 25.68
N VAL A 168 -16.31 -42.59 26.19
CA VAL A 168 -16.30 -43.84 25.40
C VAL A 168 -17.29 -43.76 24.24
N ILE A 169 -18.49 -43.23 24.46
CA ILE A 169 -19.48 -43.03 23.39
C ILE A 169 -18.94 -42.05 22.33
N CYS A 170 -18.38 -40.93 22.75
CA CYS A 170 -17.78 -39.94 21.85
C CYS A 170 -16.65 -40.56 21.00
N ASN A 171 -15.78 -41.38 21.60
CA ASN A 171 -14.74 -42.08 20.86
C ASN A 171 -15.31 -43.13 19.90
N TRP A 172 -16.40 -43.82 20.25
CA TRP A 172 -17.11 -44.71 19.32
C TRP A 172 -17.68 -43.96 18.12
N GLU A 173 -18.28 -42.79 18.32
CA GLU A 173 -18.81 -41.94 17.25
C GLU A 173 -17.70 -41.43 16.34
N LYS A 174 -16.62 -40.90 16.92
CA LYS A 174 -15.44 -40.45 16.18
C LYS A 174 -14.80 -41.60 15.40
N TYR A 175 -14.56 -42.74 16.03
CA TYR A 175 -13.99 -43.91 15.37
C TYR A 175 -14.86 -44.39 14.21
N SER A 176 -16.16 -44.58 14.44
CA SER A 176 -17.08 -45.15 13.44
C SER A 176 -17.25 -44.22 12.22
N SER A 177 -17.40 -42.92 12.46
CA SER A 177 -17.55 -41.93 11.40
C SER A 177 -16.28 -41.80 10.55
N THR A 178 -15.11 -41.70 11.21
CA THR A 178 -13.82 -41.59 10.52
C THR A 178 -13.45 -42.87 9.77
N VAL A 179 -13.74 -44.06 10.32
CA VAL A 179 -13.55 -45.33 9.60
C VAL A 179 -14.38 -45.35 8.32
N ALA A 180 -15.66 -44.97 8.40
CA ALA A 180 -16.56 -45.01 7.24
C ALA A 180 -16.08 -44.04 6.14
N SER A 181 -15.73 -42.80 6.51
CA SER A 181 -15.24 -41.80 5.54
C SER A 181 -13.89 -42.19 4.95
N LEU A 182 -12.94 -42.66 5.78
CA LEU A 182 -11.60 -43.03 5.34
C LEU A 182 -11.63 -44.28 4.46
N GLN A 183 -12.49 -45.25 4.74
CA GLN A 183 -12.67 -46.43 3.88
C GLN A 183 -13.16 -46.05 2.48
N ALA A 184 -14.22 -45.24 2.40
CA ALA A 184 -14.75 -44.79 1.12
C ALA A 184 -13.69 -44.01 0.33
N TRP A 185 -12.97 -43.11 1.00
CA TRP A 185 -11.89 -42.36 0.37
C TRP A 185 -10.73 -43.25 -0.07
N LEU A 186 -10.31 -44.23 0.73
CA LEU A 186 -9.25 -45.17 0.36
C LEU A 186 -9.58 -45.95 -0.92
N GLU A 187 -10.84 -46.39 -1.07
CA GLU A 187 -11.29 -47.08 -2.28
C GLU A 187 -11.19 -46.20 -3.53
N ASP A 188 -11.59 -44.94 -3.42
CA ASP A 188 -11.50 -44.00 -4.54
C ASP A 188 -10.05 -43.58 -4.83
N ALA A 189 -9.25 -43.40 -3.78
CA ALA A 189 -7.83 -43.10 -3.89
C ALA A 189 -7.04 -44.24 -4.56
N GLU A 190 -7.33 -45.50 -4.22
CA GLU A 190 -6.73 -46.67 -4.85
C GLU A 190 -7.06 -46.75 -6.35
N LYS A 191 -8.30 -46.42 -6.75
CA LYS A 191 -8.67 -46.31 -8.18
C LYS A 191 -7.95 -45.16 -8.88
N MET A 192 -7.79 -44.03 -8.19
CA MET A 192 -7.15 -42.83 -8.72
C MET A 192 -5.68 -43.05 -9.10
N LEU A 193 -4.99 -44.01 -8.48
CA LEU A 193 -3.61 -44.35 -8.82
C LEU A 193 -3.40 -44.76 -10.29
N ASN A 194 -4.46 -45.21 -10.98
CA ASN A 194 -4.42 -45.62 -12.39
C ASN A 194 -4.86 -44.51 -13.38
N GLN A 195 -5.15 -43.30 -12.89
CA GLN A 195 -5.57 -42.18 -13.72
C GLN A 195 -4.38 -41.34 -14.22
N SER A 196 -4.65 -40.25 -14.93
CA SER A 196 -3.60 -39.32 -15.39
C SER A 196 -2.94 -38.60 -14.20
N GLU A 197 -1.72 -38.10 -14.38
CA GLU A 197 -1.04 -37.31 -13.33
C GLU A 197 -1.80 -36.03 -12.97
N SER A 198 -2.53 -35.43 -13.91
CA SER A 198 -3.38 -34.27 -13.65
C SER A 198 -4.51 -34.60 -12.70
N ASP A 199 -5.20 -35.72 -12.93
CA ASP A 199 -6.34 -36.15 -12.11
C ASP A 199 -5.89 -36.56 -10.71
N LYS A 200 -4.73 -37.23 -10.60
CA LYS A 200 -4.12 -37.55 -9.31
C LYS A 200 -3.79 -36.30 -8.50
N ARG A 201 -3.16 -35.29 -9.12
CA ARG A 201 -2.81 -34.02 -8.45
C ARG A 201 -4.04 -33.36 -7.86
N GLU A 202 -5.12 -33.26 -8.63
CA GLU A 202 -6.36 -32.63 -8.16
C GLU A 202 -7.02 -33.43 -7.04
N PHE A 203 -7.14 -34.75 -7.18
CA PHE A 203 -7.76 -35.60 -6.17
C PHE A 203 -6.98 -35.61 -4.84
N PHE A 204 -5.65 -35.73 -4.90
CA PHE A 204 -4.79 -35.79 -3.71
C PHE A 204 -4.44 -34.42 -3.13
N ARG A 205 -4.95 -33.33 -3.69
CA ARG A 205 -4.77 -31.98 -3.13
C ARG A 205 -5.22 -31.89 -1.66
N ASN A 206 -6.32 -32.57 -1.33
CA ASN A 206 -6.86 -32.64 0.02
C ASN A 206 -6.23 -33.75 0.90
N LEU A 207 -5.11 -34.34 0.49
CA LEU A 207 -4.41 -35.38 1.26
C LEU A 207 -4.10 -34.97 2.73
N PRO A 208 -3.74 -33.71 3.06
CA PRO A 208 -3.53 -33.31 4.45
C PRO A 208 -4.74 -33.52 5.36
N HIS A 209 -5.96 -33.31 4.86
CA HIS A 209 -7.19 -33.59 5.60
C HIS A 209 -7.28 -35.09 5.95
N TRP A 210 -6.97 -35.96 4.99
CA TRP A 210 -7.03 -37.40 5.19
C TRP A 210 -5.92 -37.95 6.08
N ILE A 211 -4.74 -37.31 6.10
CA ILE A 211 -3.69 -37.60 7.10
C ILE A 211 -4.24 -37.37 8.51
N GLN A 212 -4.94 -36.25 8.71
CA GLN A 212 -5.56 -35.92 10.00
C GLN A 212 -6.68 -36.90 10.35
N GLN A 213 -7.56 -37.24 9.41
CA GLN A 213 -8.60 -38.27 9.63
C GLN A 213 -7.99 -39.62 10.01
N HIS A 214 -6.92 -40.06 9.34
CA HIS A 214 -6.22 -41.28 9.71
C HIS A 214 -5.63 -41.23 11.12
N MET A 215 -5.07 -40.10 11.56
CA MET A 215 -4.61 -39.91 12.94
C MET A 215 -5.77 -39.98 13.93
N ASP A 216 -6.84 -39.25 13.67
CA ASP A 216 -8.05 -39.20 14.50
C ASP A 216 -8.70 -40.57 14.69
N MET A 217 -8.71 -41.39 13.64
CA MET A 217 -9.16 -42.80 13.69
C MET A 217 -8.27 -43.62 14.64
N ASN A 218 -6.95 -43.49 14.52
CA ASN A 218 -6.02 -44.25 15.34
C ASN A 218 -6.12 -43.86 16.82
N ASP A 219 -6.21 -42.57 17.12
CA ASP A 219 -6.35 -42.08 18.50
C ASP A 219 -7.63 -42.60 19.15
N ALA A 220 -8.77 -42.44 18.47
CA ALA A 220 -10.05 -42.94 18.97
C ALA A 220 -10.06 -44.47 19.09
N GLY A 221 -9.50 -45.18 18.11
CA GLY A 221 -9.42 -46.63 18.12
C GLY A 221 -8.53 -47.17 19.24
N ASN A 222 -7.39 -46.52 19.53
CA ASN A 222 -6.50 -46.89 20.63
C ASN A 222 -7.16 -46.67 22.00
N PHE A 223 -7.85 -45.54 22.19
CA PHE A 223 -8.63 -45.29 23.41
C PHE A 223 -9.69 -46.39 23.63
N LEU A 224 -10.43 -46.76 22.57
CA LEU A 224 -11.44 -47.81 22.66
C LEU A 224 -10.82 -49.18 22.95
N ILE A 225 -9.67 -49.50 22.37
CA ILE A 225 -8.93 -50.74 22.65
C ILE A 225 -8.54 -50.85 24.13
N GLU A 226 -8.16 -49.75 24.76
CA GLU A 226 -7.78 -49.73 26.18
C GLU A 226 -8.98 -49.82 27.12
N THR A 227 -10.12 -49.27 26.72
CA THR A 227 -11.30 -49.11 27.58
C THR A 227 -12.35 -50.21 27.41
N CYS A 228 -12.41 -50.85 26.24
CA CYS A 228 -13.36 -51.92 25.95
C CYS A 228 -12.90 -53.30 26.43
N ASP A 229 -13.82 -54.27 26.39
CA ASP A 229 -13.56 -55.67 26.69
C ASP A 229 -12.67 -56.33 25.63
N GLU A 230 -12.13 -57.50 25.96
CA GLU A 230 -11.16 -58.20 25.11
C GLU A 230 -11.71 -58.55 23.72
N THR A 231 -13.01 -58.85 23.61
CA THR A 231 -13.62 -59.23 22.33
C THR A 231 -13.67 -58.02 21.41
N VAL A 232 -14.20 -56.91 21.92
CA VAL A 232 -14.32 -55.65 21.18
C VAL A 232 -12.94 -55.07 20.85
N SER A 233 -12.01 -55.10 21.81
CA SER A 233 -10.64 -54.63 21.59
C SER A 233 -9.89 -55.45 20.54
N ARG A 234 -10.13 -56.78 20.45
CA ARG A 234 -9.55 -57.62 19.40
C ARG A 234 -10.09 -57.25 18.02
N GLU A 235 -11.40 -57.02 17.91
CA GLU A 235 -12.04 -56.61 16.65
C GLU A 235 -11.52 -55.24 16.17
N LEU A 236 -11.42 -54.26 17.08
CA LEU A 236 -10.84 -52.94 16.80
C LEU A 236 -9.38 -53.02 16.33
N LYS A 237 -8.55 -53.84 17.00
CA LYS A 237 -7.17 -54.08 16.59
C LYS A 237 -7.08 -54.64 15.17
N GLN A 238 -7.94 -55.61 14.84
CA GLN A 238 -7.96 -56.21 13.50
C GLN A 238 -8.37 -55.18 12.43
N GLN A 239 -9.39 -54.37 12.70
CA GLN A 239 -9.84 -53.34 11.76
C GLN A 239 -8.79 -52.24 11.55
N LEU A 240 -8.17 -51.75 12.63
CA LEU A 240 -7.07 -50.79 12.55
C LEU A 240 -5.87 -51.36 11.79
N LEU A 241 -5.51 -52.62 12.02
CA LEU A 241 -4.40 -53.27 11.31
C LEU A 241 -4.63 -53.25 9.79
N LEU A 242 -5.83 -53.61 9.35
CA LEU A 242 -6.18 -53.62 7.92
C LEU A 242 -6.19 -52.21 7.32
N LEU A 243 -6.83 -51.25 7.99
CA LEU A 243 -6.92 -49.86 7.50
C LEU A 243 -5.56 -49.17 7.46
N ASN A 244 -4.76 -49.32 8.52
CA ASN A 244 -3.41 -48.76 8.58
C ASN A 244 -2.49 -49.43 7.53
N GLY A 245 -2.71 -50.71 7.22
CA GLY A 245 -2.04 -51.42 6.14
C GLY A 245 -2.32 -50.78 4.78
N ARG A 246 -3.62 -50.68 4.41
CA ARG A 246 -4.06 -50.03 3.16
C ARG A 246 -3.57 -48.58 3.05
N TRP A 247 -3.76 -47.80 4.12
CA TRP A 247 -3.28 -46.43 4.19
C TRP A 247 -1.78 -46.33 3.92
N ARG A 248 -0.96 -47.17 4.56
CA ARG A 248 0.50 -47.17 4.38
C ARG A 248 0.90 -47.47 2.94
N GLU A 249 0.29 -48.47 2.31
CA GLU A 249 0.59 -48.83 0.93
C GLU A 249 0.24 -47.73 -0.07
N LEU A 250 -0.91 -47.06 0.13
CA LEU A 250 -1.31 -45.91 -0.67
C LEU A 250 -0.40 -44.70 -0.41
N PHE A 251 -0.20 -44.34 0.87
CA PHE A 251 0.49 -43.13 1.29
C PHE A 251 1.91 -43.04 0.75
N VAL A 252 2.65 -44.15 0.71
CA VAL A 252 4.01 -44.18 0.12
C VAL A 252 4.01 -43.69 -1.32
N LYS A 253 2.95 -43.98 -2.09
CA LYS A 253 2.80 -43.58 -3.50
C LYS A 253 2.36 -42.12 -3.65
N VAL A 254 1.54 -41.61 -2.72
CA VAL A 254 0.83 -40.32 -2.90
C VAL A 254 1.33 -39.19 -1.98
N LYS A 255 2.21 -39.46 -1.02
CA LYS A 255 2.69 -38.49 -0.01
C LYS A 255 3.25 -37.18 -0.57
N HIS A 256 3.77 -37.19 -1.80
CA HIS A 256 4.33 -36.00 -2.44
C HIS A 256 3.23 -34.98 -2.83
N TYR A 257 1.99 -35.44 -3.06
CA TYR A 257 0.85 -34.55 -3.33
C TYR A 257 0.38 -33.77 -2.09
N ALA A 258 0.78 -34.17 -0.86
CA ALA A 258 0.44 -33.42 0.35
C ALA A 258 0.99 -31.98 0.34
N ARG A 259 1.99 -31.70 -0.52
CA ARG A 259 2.58 -30.38 -0.72
C ARG A 259 2.12 -29.69 -2.00
N ALA A 260 1.09 -30.20 -2.68
CA ALA A 260 0.63 -29.67 -3.97
C ALA A 260 0.34 -28.16 -3.90
N ASP A 261 -0.42 -27.71 -2.90
CA ASP A 261 -0.72 -26.27 -2.73
C ASP A 261 0.54 -25.43 -2.45
N GLU A 262 1.49 -25.96 -1.68
CA GLU A 262 2.76 -25.28 -1.44
C GLU A 262 3.57 -25.14 -2.73
N VAL A 263 3.61 -26.22 -3.54
CA VAL A 263 4.32 -26.26 -4.82
C VAL A 263 3.68 -25.33 -5.83
N ASP A 264 2.35 -25.29 -5.92
CA ASP A 264 1.61 -24.38 -6.80
C ASP A 264 1.86 -22.91 -6.41
N LYS A 265 1.84 -22.62 -5.11
CA LYS A 265 2.20 -21.29 -4.60
C LYS A 265 3.64 -20.93 -4.94
N LEU A 266 4.59 -21.83 -4.71
CA LEU A 266 6.01 -21.61 -5.04
C LEU A 266 6.22 -21.38 -6.55
N ARG A 267 5.51 -22.14 -7.40
CA ARG A 267 5.55 -21.98 -8.86
C ARG A 267 5.03 -20.61 -9.26
N LYS A 268 3.89 -20.20 -8.71
CA LYS A 268 3.34 -18.86 -8.96
C LYS A 268 4.30 -17.75 -8.49
N ASP A 269 4.81 -17.83 -7.27
CA ASP A 269 5.74 -16.83 -6.72
C ASP A 269 7.05 -16.77 -7.54
N TYR A 270 7.50 -17.91 -8.10
CA TYR A 270 8.61 -17.96 -9.05
C TYR A 270 8.25 -17.25 -10.36
N ASP A 271 7.13 -17.61 -10.99
CA ASP A 271 6.71 -17.06 -12.28
C ASP A 271 6.47 -15.55 -12.21
N ASP A 272 5.78 -15.06 -11.16
CA ASP A 272 5.56 -13.63 -10.90
C ASP A 272 6.91 -12.88 -10.74
N GLY A 273 7.86 -13.49 -10.03
CA GLY A 273 9.21 -12.94 -9.86
C GLY A 273 9.99 -12.83 -11.19
N ILE A 274 9.89 -13.87 -12.03
CA ILE A 274 10.50 -13.91 -13.36
C ILE A 274 9.87 -12.87 -14.29
N GLU A 275 8.55 -12.72 -14.27
CA GLU A 275 7.83 -11.72 -15.07
C GLU A 275 8.21 -10.29 -14.66
N ALA A 276 8.25 -10.00 -13.36
CA ALA A 276 8.67 -8.70 -12.85
C ALA A 276 10.11 -8.33 -13.27
N LEU A 277 11.02 -9.31 -13.25
CA LEU A 277 12.41 -9.13 -13.69
C LEU A 277 12.50 -8.85 -15.20
N LYS A 278 11.79 -9.62 -16.03
CA LYS A 278 11.73 -9.38 -17.49
C LYS A 278 11.16 -8.00 -17.79
N ALA A 279 10.02 -7.65 -17.21
CA ALA A 279 9.39 -6.35 -17.40
C ALA A 279 10.31 -5.19 -16.98
N PHE A 280 11.08 -5.36 -15.91
CA PHE A 280 12.08 -4.37 -15.51
C PHE A 280 13.21 -4.24 -16.54
N ILE A 281 13.79 -5.36 -16.98
CA ILE A 281 14.86 -5.39 -17.97
C ILE A 281 14.40 -4.75 -19.29
N ASP A 282 13.24 -5.15 -19.80
CA ASP A 282 12.67 -4.64 -21.04
C ASP A 282 12.41 -3.14 -20.94
N SER A 283 11.78 -2.70 -19.85
CA SER A 283 11.49 -1.28 -19.61
C SER A 283 12.76 -0.44 -19.41
N ALA A 284 13.80 -0.99 -18.77
CA ALA A 284 15.09 -0.33 -18.62
C ALA A 284 15.80 -0.21 -19.98
N ASN A 285 15.78 -1.28 -20.78
CA ASN A 285 16.36 -1.32 -22.12
C ASN A 285 15.65 -0.34 -23.07
N GLU A 286 14.33 -0.26 -23.00
CA GLU A 286 13.52 0.69 -23.76
C GLU A 286 13.91 2.13 -23.38
N ARG A 287 13.79 2.50 -22.11
CA ARG A 287 14.10 3.85 -21.62
C ARG A 287 15.53 4.30 -21.96
N MET A 288 16.53 3.42 -21.83
CA MET A 288 17.94 3.74 -22.13
C MET A 288 18.26 3.84 -23.63
N ASN A 289 17.37 3.38 -24.52
CA ASN A 289 17.61 3.33 -25.97
C ASN A 289 16.64 4.19 -26.77
N THR A 290 15.55 4.68 -26.17
CA THR A 290 14.59 5.57 -26.82
C THR A 290 15.30 6.82 -27.36
N PRO A 291 15.04 7.22 -28.61
CA PRO A 291 15.66 8.42 -29.16
C PRO A 291 15.30 9.67 -28.35
N VAL A 292 16.30 10.46 -27.94
CA VAL A 292 16.11 11.69 -27.16
C VAL A 292 16.67 12.89 -27.90
N GLN A 293 15.82 13.89 -28.14
CA GLN A 293 16.23 15.16 -28.73
C GLN A 293 17.14 15.92 -27.76
N VAL A 294 18.33 16.32 -28.21
CA VAL A 294 19.33 17.00 -27.39
C VAL A 294 18.86 18.43 -27.06
N SER A 295 18.40 18.61 -25.83
CA SER A 295 18.10 19.91 -25.21
C SER A 295 18.33 19.80 -23.70
N PHE A 296 18.50 20.94 -23.02
CA PHE A 296 18.72 20.94 -21.57
C PHE A 296 17.62 20.17 -20.81
N LEU A 297 16.35 20.44 -21.15
CA LEU A 297 15.22 19.83 -20.47
C LEU A 297 15.12 18.32 -20.75
N ASN A 298 15.28 17.91 -22.01
CA ASN A 298 15.14 16.51 -22.40
C ASN A 298 16.28 15.64 -21.83
N ILE A 299 17.53 16.13 -21.86
CA ILE A 299 18.66 15.41 -21.27
C ILE A 299 18.50 15.31 -19.75
N ARG A 300 17.97 16.33 -19.09
CA ARG A 300 17.66 16.29 -17.65
C ARG A 300 16.57 15.26 -17.32
N THR A 301 15.50 15.20 -18.11
CA THR A 301 14.45 14.17 -17.93
C THR A 301 15.00 12.77 -18.17
N TYR A 302 15.77 12.59 -19.24
CA TYR A 302 16.42 11.31 -19.54
C TYR A 302 17.36 10.85 -18.42
N LEU A 303 18.14 11.76 -17.83
CA LEU A 303 18.97 11.46 -16.67
C LEU A 303 18.14 10.94 -15.49
N GLN A 304 17.01 11.58 -15.18
CA GLN A 304 16.11 11.12 -14.14
C GLN A 304 15.60 9.69 -14.41
N ASP A 305 15.19 9.41 -15.65
CA ASP A 305 14.73 8.07 -16.05
C ASP A 305 15.81 7.00 -15.82
N VAL A 306 17.07 7.31 -16.14
CA VAL A 306 18.20 6.38 -15.94
C VAL A 306 18.58 6.28 -14.45
N GLU A 307 18.45 7.35 -13.68
CA GLU A 307 18.62 7.32 -12.21
C GLU A 307 17.56 6.45 -11.54
N ASP A 308 16.30 6.55 -11.96
CA ASP A 308 15.20 5.73 -11.44
C ASP A 308 15.43 4.24 -11.71
N ILE A 309 15.96 3.90 -12.90
CA ILE A 309 16.41 2.53 -13.21
C ILE A 309 17.47 2.08 -12.20
N LYS A 310 18.51 2.88 -11.98
CA LYS A 310 19.59 2.58 -11.03
C LYS A 310 19.06 2.38 -9.60
N HIS A 311 18.13 3.22 -9.14
CA HIS A 311 17.53 3.09 -7.81
C HIS A 311 16.66 1.84 -7.65
N LYS A 312 16.07 1.32 -8.73
CA LYS A 312 15.24 0.11 -8.72
C LYS A 312 16.06 -1.19 -8.77
N VAL A 313 17.32 -1.15 -9.22
CA VAL A 313 18.21 -2.33 -9.30
C VAL A 313 18.28 -3.14 -7.98
N PRO A 314 18.50 -2.56 -6.79
CA PRO A 314 18.59 -3.35 -5.55
C PRO A 314 17.31 -4.12 -5.22
N SER A 315 16.14 -3.53 -5.49
CA SER A 315 14.84 -4.19 -5.28
C SER A 315 14.68 -5.38 -6.24
N MET A 316 15.10 -5.22 -7.49
CA MET A 316 15.06 -6.30 -8.48
C MET A 316 16.11 -7.39 -8.20
N GLU A 317 17.26 -7.04 -7.63
CA GLU A 317 18.24 -8.03 -7.17
C GLU A 317 17.68 -8.90 -6.02
N ALA A 318 16.94 -8.29 -5.09
CA ALA A 318 16.22 -9.04 -4.06
C ALA A 318 15.14 -9.94 -4.67
N ALA A 319 14.38 -9.47 -5.67
CA ALA A 319 13.41 -10.29 -6.39
C ALA A 319 14.06 -11.48 -7.09
N TYR A 320 15.21 -11.29 -7.75
CA TYR A 320 15.99 -12.37 -8.37
C TYR A 320 16.47 -13.41 -7.34
N LYS A 321 16.93 -12.98 -6.17
CA LYS A 321 17.33 -13.90 -5.07
C LYS A 321 16.14 -14.70 -4.55
N THR A 322 14.98 -14.07 -4.40
CA THR A 322 13.74 -14.75 -3.98
C THR A 322 13.30 -15.77 -5.03
N ALA A 323 13.25 -15.39 -6.32
CA ALA A 323 12.93 -16.29 -7.41
C ALA A 323 13.91 -17.47 -7.47
N THR A 324 15.21 -17.24 -7.23
CA THR A 324 16.23 -18.30 -7.13
C THR A 324 15.94 -19.28 -6.00
N ARG A 325 15.55 -18.78 -4.82
CA ARG A 325 15.20 -19.62 -3.68
C ARG A 325 13.95 -20.46 -3.97
N ASN A 326 12.93 -19.87 -4.59
CA ASN A 326 11.70 -20.58 -4.96
C ASN A 326 11.99 -21.67 -6.00
N ALA A 327 12.79 -21.34 -7.04
CA ALA A 327 13.25 -22.30 -8.03
C ALA A 327 13.99 -23.49 -7.41
N GLN A 328 14.90 -23.23 -6.46
CA GLN A 328 15.63 -24.29 -5.73
C GLN A 328 14.67 -25.20 -4.94
N GLN A 329 13.64 -24.64 -4.31
CA GLN A 329 12.64 -25.42 -3.58
C GLN A 329 11.80 -26.29 -4.52
N LEU A 330 11.45 -25.76 -5.69
CA LEU A 330 10.67 -26.47 -6.72
C LEU A 330 11.42 -27.65 -7.34
N THR A 331 12.76 -27.66 -7.36
CA THR A 331 13.54 -28.75 -8.00
C THR A 331 13.20 -30.15 -7.49
N LYS A 332 12.67 -30.29 -6.27
CA LYS A 332 12.28 -31.59 -5.69
C LYS A 332 10.98 -32.15 -6.25
N ASP A 333 10.17 -31.29 -6.87
CA ASP A 333 8.77 -31.54 -7.25
C ASP A 333 8.55 -31.40 -8.79
N LEU A 334 9.62 -31.13 -9.55
CA LEU A 334 9.64 -30.93 -11.01
C LEU A 334 10.36 -32.05 -11.74
N THR A 335 10.06 -32.23 -13.03
CA THR A 335 10.81 -33.16 -13.90
C THR A 335 12.18 -32.57 -14.29
N GLU A 336 13.12 -33.42 -14.73
CA GLU A 336 14.44 -32.96 -15.19
C GLU A 336 14.35 -31.93 -16.32
N GLU A 337 13.41 -32.10 -17.24
CA GLU A 337 13.15 -31.15 -18.34
C GLU A 337 12.61 -29.80 -17.85
N GLU A 338 11.72 -29.81 -16.85
CA GLU A 338 11.22 -28.59 -16.21
C GLU A 338 12.32 -27.85 -15.46
N ILE A 339 13.16 -28.58 -14.72
CA ILE A 339 14.32 -28.01 -14.01
C ILE A 339 15.29 -27.37 -15.01
N ALA A 340 15.60 -28.05 -16.11
CA ALA A 340 16.49 -27.53 -17.15
C ALA A 340 15.97 -26.22 -17.77
N ARG A 341 14.67 -26.15 -18.11
CA ARG A 341 14.03 -24.94 -18.63
C ARG A 341 14.05 -23.78 -17.63
N MET A 342 13.76 -24.09 -16.36
CA MET A 342 13.76 -23.11 -15.27
C MET A 342 15.15 -22.51 -15.07
N LEU A 343 16.20 -23.34 -15.01
CA LEU A 343 17.58 -22.91 -14.87
C LEU A 343 18.06 -22.09 -16.07
N ALA A 344 17.70 -22.48 -17.30
CA ALA A 344 18.03 -21.73 -18.50
C ALA A 344 17.41 -20.33 -18.46
N THR A 345 16.12 -20.22 -18.10
CA THR A 345 15.41 -18.93 -17.98
C THR A 345 16.09 -18.03 -16.94
N MET A 346 16.45 -18.59 -15.79
CA MET A 346 17.15 -17.86 -14.74
C MET A 346 18.54 -17.38 -15.18
N ALA A 347 19.29 -18.21 -15.89
CA ALA A 347 20.60 -17.84 -16.42
C ALA A 347 20.49 -16.66 -17.41
N THR A 348 19.52 -16.71 -18.32
CA THR A 348 19.24 -15.61 -19.26
C THR A 348 18.86 -14.32 -18.52
N ILE A 349 17.96 -14.38 -17.54
CA ILE A 349 17.59 -13.19 -16.76
C ILE A 349 18.78 -12.64 -15.99
N LYS A 350 19.60 -13.50 -15.39
CA LYS A 350 20.79 -13.06 -14.64
C LYS A 350 21.77 -12.31 -15.55
N ASP A 351 22.03 -12.86 -16.74
CA ASP A 351 22.93 -12.26 -17.73
C ASP A 351 22.41 -10.89 -18.17
N GLU A 352 21.15 -10.81 -18.61
CA GLU A 352 20.52 -9.55 -19.05
C GLU A 352 20.40 -8.53 -17.92
N PHE A 353 20.02 -8.95 -16.71
CA PHE A 353 19.92 -8.08 -15.53
C PHE A 353 21.28 -7.47 -15.16
N SER A 354 22.35 -8.25 -15.25
CA SER A 354 23.71 -7.77 -14.93
C SER A 354 24.20 -6.67 -15.88
N LYS A 355 23.74 -6.69 -17.13
CA LYS A 355 24.05 -5.66 -18.14
C LYS A 355 23.34 -4.33 -17.91
N VAL A 356 22.21 -4.31 -17.17
CA VAL A 356 21.44 -3.08 -16.90
C VAL A 356 22.29 -2.02 -16.18
N PRO A 357 22.88 -2.29 -14.99
CA PRO A 357 23.72 -1.30 -14.31
C PRO A 357 25.00 -0.96 -15.08
N GLU A 358 25.61 -1.94 -15.77
CA GLU A 358 26.79 -1.73 -16.61
C GLU A 358 26.53 -0.73 -17.74
N ARG A 359 25.30 -0.68 -18.26
CA ARG A 359 24.87 0.28 -19.29
C ARG A 359 24.41 1.61 -18.70
N ALA A 360 23.66 1.59 -17.60
CA ALA A 360 23.11 2.79 -16.98
C ALA A 360 24.19 3.73 -16.45
N LEU A 361 25.26 3.20 -15.83
CA LEU A 361 26.31 4.02 -15.21
C LEU A 361 27.09 4.92 -16.20
N PRO A 362 27.58 4.41 -17.35
CA PRO A 362 28.16 5.26 -18.39
C PRO A 362 27.17 6.27 -18.97
N LEU A 363 25.91 5.87 -19.19
CA LEU A 363 24.88 6.76 -19.73
C LEU A 363 24.62 7.96 -18.82
N LEU A 364 24.54 7.73 -17.50
CA LEU A 364 24.43 8.80 -16.51
C LEU A 364 25.63 9.74 -16.55
N ARG A 365 26.85 9.19 -16.52
CA ARG A 365 28.08 9.98 -16.54
C ARG A 365 28.15 10.86 -17.79
N ASP A 366 27.98 10.25 -18.96
CA ASP A 366 28.17 10.93 -20.24
C ASP A 366 27.06 11.95 -20.49
N SER A 367 25.82 11.64 -20.11
CA SER A 367 24.69 12.57 -20.25
C SER A 367 24.78 13.75 -19.28
N GLN A 368 25.24 13.50 -18.05
CA GLN A 368 25.47 14.54 -17.04
C GLN A 368 26.50 15.57 -17.51
N ALA A 369 27.56 15.11 -18.21
CA ALA A 369 28.59 15.99 -18.74
C ALA A 369 28.07 16.99 -19.80
N MET A 370 26.91 16.71 -20.42
CA MET A 370 26.29 17.61 -21.40
C MET A 370 25.41 18.69 -20.78
N LEU A 371 24.98 18.56 -19.51
CA LEU A 371 24.10 19.54 -18.88
C LEU A 371 24.73 20.94 -18.80
N PRO A 372 25.98 21.13 -18.31
CA PRO A 372 26.58 22.46 -18.25
C PRO A 372 26.68 23.20 -19.59
N PRO A 373 27.17 22.59 -20.70
CA PRO A 373 27.19 23.29 -21.98
C PRO A 373 25.79 23.56 -22.53
N LEU A 374 24.80 22.68 -22.30
CA LEU A 374 23.41 22.90 -22.71
C LEU A 374 22.76 24.06 -21.95
N GLU A 375 22.96 24.13 -20.63
CA GLU A 375 22.45 25.22 -19.79
C GLU A 375 23.04 26.57 -20.22
N GLU A 376 24.36 26.60 -20.44
CA GLU A 376 25.05 27.81 -20.87
C GLU A 376 24.61 28.25 -22.28
N MET A 377 24.32 27.29 -23.18
CA MET A 377 23.70 27.58 -24.48
C MET A 377 22.32 28.24 -24.32
N GLU A 378 21.40 27.67 -23.54
CA GLU A 378 20.05 28.24 -23.36
C GLU A 378 20.09 29.67 -22.80
N LYS A 379 21.01 29.94 -21.87
CA LYS A 379 21.26 31.29 -21.34
C LYS A 379 21.73 32.26 -22.43
N HIS A 380 22.65 31.84 -23.29
CA HIS A 380 23.17 32.69 -24.38
C HIS A 380 22.19 32.84 -25.53
N ILE A 381 21.35 31.83 -25.81
CA ILE A 381 20.27 31.92 -26.79
C ILE A 381 19.24 32.96 -26.32
N THR A 382 18.88 32.94 -25.04
CA THR A 382 17.99 33.95 -24.45
C THR A 382 18.60 35.35 -24.58
N GLY A 383 19.88 35.51 -24.23
CA GLY A 383 20.60 36.78 -24.38
C GLY A 383 20.70 37.24 -25.85
N PHE A 384 20.88 36.30 -26.79
CA PHE A 384 20.93 36.59 -28.22
C PHE A 384 19.61 37.19 -28.71
N TYR A 385 18.48 36.53 -28.42
CA TYR A 385 17.17 37.04 -28.86
C TYR A 385 16.81 38.38 -28.22
N GLN A 386 17.18 38.60 -26.95
CA GLN A 386 17.00 39.91 -26.29
C GLN A 386 17.79 41.03 -26.99
N SER A 387 19.04 40.78 -27.37
CA SER A 387 19.86 41.75 -28.10
C SER A 387 19.36 41.95 -29.54
N LEU A 388 18.91 40.88 -30.21
CA LEU A 388 18.33 40.94 -31.55
C LEU A 388 17.05 41.79 -31.55
N GLU A 389 16.13 41.56 -30.61
CA GLU A 389 14.89 42.32 -30.49
C GLU A 389 15.17 43.83 -30.28
N LYS A 390 16.13 44.16 -29.41
CA LYS A 390 16.54 45.55 -29.19
C LYS A 390 17.13 46.20 -30.45
N ALA A 391 17.93 45.44 -31.21
CA ALA A 391 18.44 45.93 -32.49
C ALA A 391 17.32 46.16 -33.51
N SER A 392 16.38 45.21 -33.65
CA SER A 392 15.23 45.33 -34.56
C SER A 392 14.33 46.52 -34.23
N ARG A 393 14.16 46.85 -32.94
CA ARG A 393 13.41 48.05 -32.53
C ARG A 393 14.06 49.35 -33.02
N ILE A 394 15.40 49.41 -33.06
CA ILE A 394 16.13 50.58 -33.57
C ILE A 394 16.05 50.65 -35.11
N THR A 395 16.26 49.53 -35.81
CA THR A 395 16.23 49.50 -37.28
C THR A 395 14.83 49.75 -37.86
N SER A 396 13.78 49.44 -37.09
CA SER A 396 12.38 49.67 -37.48
C SER A 396 11.88 51.10 -37.22
N SER A 397 12.61 51.91 -36.44
CA SER A 397 12.26 53.31 -36.12
C SER A 397 12.46 54.21 -37.35
N ARG A 398 11.42 54.97 -37.73
CA ARG A 398 11.37 55.82 -38.95
C ARG A 398 11.53 57.32 -38.68
N ASP A 399 11.85 57.72 -37.45
CA ASP A 399 11.77 59.13 -37.06
C ASP A 399 12.95 59.96 -37.58
N SER A 400 12.63 61.20 -37.99
CA SER A 400 13.59 62.24 -38.40
C SER A 400 14.25 62.81 -37.14
N GLU A 401 15.47 62.36 -36.84
CA GLU A 401 16.10 62.62 -35.54
C GLU A 401 17.31 63.55 -35.60
N ALA A 402 17.51 64.25 -34.48
CA ALA A 402 18.63 65.16 -34.29
C ALA A 402 19.98 64.43 -34.43
N PRO A 403 21.05 65.09 -34.91
CA PRO A 403 22.36 64.47 -35.11
C PRO A 403 22.97 63.75 -33.88
N GLY A 404 22.55 64.13 -32.66
CA GLY A 404 22.96 63.50 -31.41
C GLY A 404 22.40 62.10 -31.20
N ASP A 405 21.12 61.89 -31.55
CA ASP A 405 20.41 60.62 -31.32
C ASP A 405 20.86 59.54 -32.31
N PHE A 406 21.17 59.92 -33.55
CA PHE A 406 21.70 58.98 -34.56
C PHE A 406 23.03 58.36 -34.14
N LYS A 407 23.95 59.18 -33.62
CA LYS A 407 25.28 58.71 -33.18
C LYS A 407 25.14 57.74 -32.00
N GLN A 408 24.21 58.01 -31.09
CA GLN A 408 23.89 57.12 -29.96
C GLN A 408 23.28 55.80 -30.44
N LYS A 409 22.23 55.83 -31.27
CA LYS A 409 21.59 54.62 -31.83
C LYS A 409 22.56 53.77 -32.65
N CYS A 410 23.47 54.39 -33.41
CA CYS A 410 24.55 53.67 -34.09
C CYS A 410 25.47 52.92 -33.11
N GLN A 411 25.81 53.56 -31.99
CA GLN A 411 26.64 52.95 -30.95
C GLN A 411 25.91 51.80 -30.23
N GLU A 412 24.62 51.96 -29.96
CA GLU A 412 23.76 50.91 -29.37
C GLU A 412 23.63 49.71 -30.31
N LEU A 413 23.39 49.93 -31.61
CA LEU A 413 23.34 48.86 -32.62
C LEU A 413 24.65 48.10 -32.72
N VAL A 414 25.80 48.80 -32.69
CA VAL A 414 27.12 48.14 -32.64
C VAL A 414 27.26 47.30 -31.38
N THR A 415 26.77 47.79 -30.24
CA THR A 415 26.79 47.06 -28.97
C THR A 415 25.92 45.80 -29.02
N TYR A 416 24.69 45.89 -29.55
CA TYR A 416 23.82 44.73 -29.72
C TYR A 416 24.38 43.72 -30.72
N GLN A 417 24.97 44.17 -31.83
CA GLN A 417 25.66 43.30 -32.78
C GLN A 417 26.84 42.55 -32.13
N GLN A 418 27.67 43.25 -31.35
CA GLN A 418 28.76 42.63 -30.60
C GLN A 418 28.24 41.65 -29.55
N SER A 419 27.14 41.98 -28.87
CA SER A 419 26.48 41.11 -27.90
C SER A 419 25.98 39.82 -28.58
N CYS A 420 25.25 39.92 -29.69
CA CYS A 420 24.79 38.76 -30.46
C CYS A 420 25.97 37.90 -30.96
N LYS A 421 27.05 38.52 -31.45
CA LYS A 421 28.26 37.83 -31.87
C LYS A 421 28.93 37.08 -30.71
N LYS A 422 28.98 37.70 -29.53
CA LYS A 422 29.52 37.07 -28.32
C LYS A 422 28.64 35.88 -27.90
N CYS A 423 27.32 36.03 -27.91
CA CYS A 423 26.39 34.94 -27.65
C CYS A 423 26.59 33.77 -28.61
N LEU A 424 26.63 34.03 -29.92
CA LEU A 424 26.89 33.00 -30.94
C LEU A 424 28.22 32.29 -30.73
N SER A 425 29.30 33.04 -30.45
CA SER A 425 30.60 32.43 -30.16
C SER A 425 30.58 31.45 -28.98
N VAL A 426 29.78 31.73 -27.94
CA VAL A 426 29.62 30.83 -26.79
C VAL A 426 28.73 29.63 -27.17
N ILE A 427 27.65 29.88 -27.91
CA ILE A 427 26.73 28.83 -28.40
C ILE A 427 27.48 27.83 -29.29
N ASP A 428 28.24 28.32 -30.28
CA ASP A 428 29.03 27.49 -31.19
C ASP A 428 30.09 26.68 -30.41
N LYS A 429 30.79 27.30 -29.46
CA LYS A 429 31.77 26.60 -28.60
C LYS A 429 31.12 25.46 -27.81
N ASN A 430 30.00 25.71 -27.16
CA ASN A 430 29.31 24.70 -26.37
C ASN A 430 28.68 23.61 -27.24
N HIS A 431 28.18 23.95 -28.43
CA HIS A 431 27.74 22.97 -29.43
C HIS A 431 28.87 22.03 -29.84
N GLN A 432 30.07 22.55 -30.11
CA GLN A 432 31.24 21.72 -30.42
C GLN A 432 31.64 20.81 -29.25
N ILE A 433 31.51 21.28 -28.00
CA ILE A 433 31.74 20.43 -26.81
C ILE A 433 30.73 19.29 -26.78
N ILE A 434 29.45 19.56 -27.03
CA ILE A 434 28.39 18.54 -27.06
C ILE A 434 28.65 17.52 -28.19
N LEU A 435 28.92 17.97 -29.42
CA LEU A 435 29.22 17.09 -30.54
C LEU A 435 30.43 16.19 -30.26
N LYS A 436 31.50 16.74 -29.65
CA LYS A 436 32.67 15.96 -29.26
C LYS A 436 32.33 14.88 -28.22
N SER A 437 31.49 15.20 -27.23
CA SER A 437 31.03 14.23 -26.23
C SER A 437 30.22 13.10 -26.87
N LEU A 438 29.35 13.42 -27.83
CA LEU A 438 28.55 12.45 -28.58
C LEU A 438 29.41 11.55 -29.47
N ASP A 439 30.40 12.11 -30.16
CA ASP A 439 31.32 11.36 -31.03
C ASP A 439 32.22 10.40 -30.23
N THR A 440 32.63 10.81 -29.03
CA THR A 440 33.49 10.01 -28.15
C THR A 440 32.71 8.86 -27.48
N SER A 441 31.40 9.01 -27.25
CA SER A 441 30.59 8.00 -26.55
C SER A 441 29.74 7.15 -27.49
N GLN A 442 30.14 5.90 -27.69
CA GLN A 442 29.33 4.93 -28.44
C GLN A 442 27.97 4.60 -27.78
N LYS A 443 27.77 4.99 -26.52
CA LYS A 443 26.55 4.70 -25.75
C LYS A 443 25.45 5.75 -25.96
N LEU A 444 25.81 6.95 -26.43
CA LEU A 444 24.88 8.07 -26.63
C LEU A 444 24.27 8.15 -28.04
N LYS A 445 24.35 7.07 -28.83
CA LYS A 445 23.88 7.06 -30.24
C LYS A 445 22.39 7.30 -30.43
N HIS A 446 21.58 7.12 -29.39
CA HIS A 446 20.14 7.39 -29.41
C HIS A 446 19.84 8.90 -29.24
N LEU A 447 20.83 9.73 -28.94
CA LEU A 447 20.64 11.17 -28.82
C LEU A 447 20.64 11.83 -30.20
N ASP A 448 19.60 12.62 -30.47
CA ASP A 448 19.38 13.31 -31.75
C ASP A 448 19.72 14.80 -31.64
N THR A 449 20.65 15.26 -32.48
CA THR A 449 21.12 16.65 -32.54
C THR A 449 20.41 17.50 -33.60
N SER A 450 19.55 16.92 -34.44
CA SER A 450 18.95 17.58 -35.60
C SER A 450 18.23 18.90 -35.26
N LEU A 451 17.45 18.91 -34.17
CA LEU A 451 16.76 20.12 -33.72
C LEU A 451 17.72 21.18 -33.18
N LEU A 452 18.78 20.77 -32.50
CA LEU A 452 19.81 21.66 -31.97
C LEU A 452 20.58 22.32 -33.12
N GLU A 453 21.01 21.54 -34.11
CA GLU A 453 21.70 22.02 -35.31
C GLU A 453 20.85 23.00 -36.11
N ARG A 454 19.56 22.70 -36.28
CA ARG A 454 18.61 23.61 -36.93
C ARG A 454 18.50 24.94 -36.18
N ARG A 455 18.36 24.90 -34.85
CA ARG A 455 18.27 26.11 -34.02
C ARG A 455 19.54 26.96 -34.11
N ILE A 456 20.72 26.32 -34.14
CA ILE A 456 22.00 27.02 -34.33
C ILE A 456 22.07 27.70 -35.69
N THR A 457 21.66 27.00 -36.75
CA THR A 457 21.60 27.54 -38.11
C THR A 457 20.68 28.76 -38.19
N GLU A 458 19.51 28.70 -37.53
CA GLU A 458 18.56 29.82 -37.45
C GLU A 458 19.16 31.03 -36.71
N LEU A 459 19.89 30.82 -35.62
CA LEU A 459 20.55 31.88 -34.86
C LEU A 459 21.66 32.55 -35.69
N GLN A 460 22.45 31.75 -36.42
CA GLN A 460 23.48 32.25 -37.33
C GLN A 460 22.86 33.08 -38.47
N ALA A 461 21.78 32.60 -39.08
CA ALA A 461 21.04 33.32 -40.12
C ALA A 461 20.45 34.64 -39.59
N SER A 462 19.86 34.61 -38.39
CA SER A 462 19.28 35.80 -37.74
C SER A 462 20.34 36.87 -37.46
N SER A 463 21.55 36.47 -37.03
CA SER A 463 22.66 37.39 -36.82
C SER A 463 23.14 38.03 -38.13
N GLN A 464 23.25 37.23 -39.20
CA GLN A 464 23.59 37.77 -40.53
C GLN A 464 22.50 38.72 -41.05
N GLY A 465 21.22 38.39 -40.83
CA GLY A 465 20.08 39.26 -41.14
C GLY A 465 20.16 40.59 -40.42
N MET A 466 20.37 40.57 -39.10
CA MET A 466 20.54 41.78 -38.28
C MET A 466 21.71 42.66 -38.76
N VAL A 467 22.84 42.05 -39.14
CA VAL A 467 23.99 42.80 -39.68
C VAL A 467 23.61 43.51 -40.97
N LYS A 468 22.95 42.80 -41.91
CA LYS A 468 22.47 43.40 -43.16
C LYS A 468 21.50 44.54 -42.90
N GLU A 469 20.46 44.29 -42.11
CA GLU A 469 19.43 45.28 -41.75
C GLU A 469 20.03 46.53 -41.09
N THR A 470 20.98 46.34 -40.17
CA THR A 470 21.71 47.45 -39.54
C THR A 470 22.54 48.25 -40.54
N THR A 471 23.20 47.60 -41.50
CA THR A 471 23.99 48.30 -42.53
C THR A 471 23.12 49.07 -43.51
N GLU A 472 21.96 48.51 -43.87
CA GLU A 472 20.97 49.16 -44.72
C GLU A 472 20.34 50.35 -44.02
N TRP A 473 19.95 50.19 -42.74
CA TRP A 473 19.45 51.29 -41.91
C TRP A 473 20.47 52.43 -41.80
N LYS A 474 21.76 52.13 -41.52
CA LYS A 474 22.81 53.17 -41.48
C LYS A 474 22.94 53.92 -42.81
N ARG A 475 22.99 53.19 -43.93
CA ARG A 475 23.08 53.78 -45.28
C ARG A 475 21.85 54.65 -45.59
N HIS A 476 20.67 54.18 -45.21
CA HIS A 476 19.41 54.89 -45.40
C HIS A 476 19.38 56.19 -44.59
N VAL A 477 19.74 56.15 -43.30
CA VAL A 477 19.78 57.36 -42.46
C VAL A 477 20.87 58.34 -42.91
N GLU A 478 22.05 57.87 -43.32
CA GLU A 478 23.11 58.72 -43.88
C GLU A 478 22.69 59.37 -45.20
N ALA A 479 22.04 58.62 -46.09
CA ALA A 479 21.50 59.16 -47.34
C ALA A 479 20.44 60.25 -47.06
N ASN A 480 19.52 59.99 -46.15
CA ASN A 480 18.50 60.97 -45.73
C ASN A 480 19.13 62.22 -45.10
N SER A 481 20.15 62.05 -44.25
CA SER A 481 20.91 63.17 -43.67
C SER A 481 21.63 64.00 -44.74
N SER A 482 22.21 63.36 -45.76
CA SER A 482 22.86 64.05 -46.88
C SER A 482 21.88 64.83 -47.76
N LEU A 483 20.66 64.30 -47.95
CA LEU A 483 19.56 64.98 -48.66
C LEU A 483 19.10 66.22 -47.88
N MET A 484 18.87 66.07 -46.58
CA MET A 484 18.54 67.19 -45.68
C MET A 484 19.62 68.28 -45.70
N LYS A 485 20.90 67.90 -45.67
CA LYS A 485 22.02 68.85 -45.75
C LYS A 485 22.10 69.57 -47.10
N ARG A 486 21.95 68.86 -48.23
CA ARG A 486 21.93 69.48 -49.57
C ARG A 486 20.77 70.44 -49.74
N PHE A 487 19.59 70.08 -49.23
CA PHE A 487 18.45 70.98 -49.18
C PHE A 487 18.79 72.25 -48.38
N GLU A 488 19.34 72.12 -47.18
CA GLU A 488 19.68 73.27 -46.35
C GLU A 488 20.76 74.17 -46.99
N GLU A 489 21.82 73.59 -47.55
CA GLU A 489 22.89 74.34 -48.23
C GLU A 489 22.38 75.07 -49.48
N SER A 490 21.57 74.39 -50.32
CA SER A 490 20.97 75.00 -51.51
C SER A 490 19.93 76.07 -51.14
N ARG A 491 19.20 75.89 -50.03
CA ARG A 491 18.29 76.90 -49.47
C ARG A 491 19.06 78.14 -49.06
N VAL A 492 20.11 77.98 -48.25
CA VAL A 492 20.94 79.09 -47.76
C VAL A 492 21.60 79.85 -48.91
N GLU A 493 22.13 79.14 -49.92
CA GLU A 493 22.76 79.80 -51.07
C GLU A 493 21.73 80.54 -51.95
N LEU A 494 20.56 79.94 -52.21
CA LEU A 494 19.46 80.63 -52.91
C LEU A 494 19.00 81.86 -52.13
N GLU A 495 18.84 81.75 -50.82
CA GLU A 495 18.49 82.89 -49.95
C GLU A 495 19.56 83.98 -49.97
N LYS A 496 20.85 83.62 -50.01
CA LYS A 496 21.97 84.57 -50.12
C LYS A 496 21.98 85.28 -51.46
N VAL A 497 21.83 84.58 -52.58
CA VAL A 497 21.72 85.19 -53.92
C VAL A 497 20.50 86.10 -53.99
N LEU A 498 19.35 85.65 -53.48
CA LEU A 498 18.15 86.48 -53.36
C LEU A 498 18.39 87.68 -52.42
N LYS A 499 19.19 87.56 -51.36
CA LYS A 499 19.50 88.72 -50.50
C LYS A 499 20.36 89.75 -51.25
N ILE A 500 21.44 89.31 -51.89
CA ILE A 500 22.35 90.17 -52.67
C ILE A 500 21.61 90.86 -53.81
N ALA A 501 20.83 90.09 -54.58
CA ALA A 501 20.01 90.63 -55.66
C ALA A 501 18.97 91.64 -55.14
N ARG A 502 18.54 91.55 -53.88
CA ARG A 502 17.56 92.48 -53.29
C ARG A 502 18.26 93.79 -52.93
N SER A 503 19.42 93.70 -52.29
CA SER A 503 20.26 94.86 -51.97
C SER A 503 20.67 95.63 -53.22
N SER A 504 21.07 94.94 -54.29
CA SER A 504 21.46 95.57 -55.55
C SER A 504 20.29 96.31 -56.22
N MET A 505 19.06 95.79 -56.13
CA MET A 505 17.88 96.48 -56.70
C MET A 505 17.46 97.74 -55.93
N THR A 506 17.81 97.84 -54.64
CA THR A 506 17.50 98.99 -53.78
C THR A 506 18.63 100.03 -53.71
N GLU A 507 19.77 99.75 -54.32
CA GLU A 507 20.94 100.63 -54.37
C GLU A 507 20.64 101.87 -55.26
N ARG A 508 20.94 103.09 -54.77
CA ARG A 508 20.73 104.36 -55.48
C ARG A 508 22.08 105.04 -55.75
N GLY A 509 22.27 105.59 -56.95
CA GLY A 509 23.57 106.09 -57.44
C GLY A 509 23.53 106.51 -58.91
N ASN A 510 24.69 106.71 -59.53
CA ASN A 510 24.81 107.08 -60.96
C ASN A 510 24.14 106.01 -61.85
N PRO A 511 23.19 106.38 -62.73
CA PRO A 511 22.47 105.45 -63.59
C PRO A 511 23.38 104.54 -64.43
N GLU A 512 24.46 105.05 -65.02
CA GLU A 512 25.35 104.26 -65.89
C GLU A 512 26.17 103.22 -65.10
N ASP A 513 26.67 103.59 -63.93
CA ASP A 513 27.46 102.68 -63.07
C ASP A 513 26.58 101.59 -62.46
N LEU A 514 25.36 101.94 -62.04
CA LEU A 514 24.36 100.98 -61.56
C LEU A 514 23.91 100.04 -62.68
N LEU A 515 23.68 100.55 -63.89
CA LEU A 515 23.34 99.71 -65.04
C LEU A 515 24.46 98.74 -65.36
N LYS A 516 25.73 99.17 -65.31
CA LYS A 516 26.89 98.32 -65.54
C LYS A 516 27.00 97.21 -64.48
N LYS A 517 26.90 97.56 -63.20
CA LYS A 517 26.89 96.59 -62.07
C LYS A 517 25.71 95.62 -62.14
N HIS A 518 24.49 96.10 -62.44
CA HIS A 518 23.32 95.24 -62.57
C HIS A 518 23.44 94.34 -63.79
N THR A 519 23.99 94.84 -64.90
CA THR A 519 24.23 94.02 -66.10
C THR A 519 25.26 92.92 -65.84
N GLU A 520 26.34 93.20 -65.09
CA GLU A 520 27.32 92.19 -64.69
C GLU A 520 26.72 91.17 -63.72
N PHE A 521 26.09 91.61 -62.63
CA PHE A 521 25.55 90.70 -61.62
C PHE A 521 24.38 89.85 -62.15
N PHE A 522 23.40 90.49 -62.81
CA PHE A 522 22.25 89.77 -63.37
C PHE A 522 22.58 89.03 -64.67
N GLY A 523 23.62 89.46 -65.41
CA GLY A 523 24.16 88.71 -66.55
C GLY A 523 24.96 87.47 -66.14
N GLN A 524 25.47 87.44 -64.91
CA GLN A 524 26.11 86.28 -64.28
C GLN A 524 25.16 85.52 -63.34
N LEU A 525 23.86 85.86 -63.31
CA LEU A 525 22.89 85.17 -62.46
C LEU A 525 22.70 83.74 -62.98
N ASP A 526 23.29 82.79 -62.27
CA ASP A 526 23.31 81.41 -62.72
C ASP A 526 22.00 80.70 -62.35
N GLN A 527 21.21 80.34 -63.37
CA GLN A 527 19.99 79.55 -63.21
C GLN A 527 20.23 78.21 -62.50
N ARG A 528 21.48 77.72 -62.50
CA ARG A 528 21.87 76.51 -61.79
C ARG A 528 21.61 76.59 -60.28
N VAL A 529 21.61 77.79 -59.67
CA VAL A 529 21.35 77.95 -58.21
C VAL A 529 19.89 77.62 -57.87
N LEU A 530 18.92 78.17 -58.62
CA LEU A 530 17.51 77.82 -58.44
C LEU A 530 17.24 76.36 -58.79
N ASN A 531 17.81 75.88 -59.90
CA ASN A 531 17.62 74.49 -60.32
C ASN A 531 18.19 73.50 -59.30
N ALA A 532 19.31 73.81 -58.64
CA ALA A 532 19.88 72.99 -57.57
C ALA A 532 18.97 72.94 -56.34
N PHE A 533 18.38 74.08 -55.93
CA PHE A 533 17.42 74.11 -54.82
C PHE A 533 16.14 73.34 -55.12
N LEU A 534 15.52 73.53 -56.29
CA LEU A 534 14.31 72.81 -56.68
C LEU A 534 14.56 71.30 -56.76
N LYS A 535 15.70 70.90 -57.33
CA LYS A 535 16.12 69.49 -57.37
C LYS A 535 16.31 68.92 -55.96
N ALA A 536 16.95 69.66 -55.05
CA ALA A 536 17.11 69.22 -53.66
C ALA A 536 15.77 69.10 -52.91
N CYS A 537 14.76 69.89 -53.28
CA CYS A 537 13.41 69.79 -52.71
C CYS A 537 12.62 68.61 -53.25
N ASP A 538 12.71 68.33 -54.56
CA ASP A 538 12.09 67.15 -55.16
C ASP A 538 12.68 65.88 -54.54
N GLU A 539 14.01 65.78 -54.46
CA GLU A 539 14.70 64.65 -53.83
C GLU A 539 14.36 64.49 -52.32
N LEU A 540 14.01 65.59 -51.63
CA LEU A 540 13.62 65.57 -50.21
C LEU A 540 12.13 65.26 -50.00
N SER A 541 11.27 65.64 -50.94
CA SER A 541 9.83 65.36 -50.88
C SER A 541 9.57 63.85 -50.90
N ASP A 542 10.39 63.09 -51.61
CA ASP A 542 10.28 61.62 -51.70
C ASP A 542 10.54 60.90 -50.37
N ILE A 543 11.21 61.54 -49.41
CA ILE A 543 11.61 60.90 -48.14
C ILE A 543 10.95 61.49 -46.89
N LEU A 544 10.32 62.67 -46.99
CA LEU A 544 9.70 63.33 -45.85
C LEU A 544 8.28 62.81 -45.57
N PRO A 545 7.84 62.77 -44.30
CA PRO A 545 6.44 62.56 -43.95
C PRO A 545 5.54 63.67 -44.52
N GLU A 546 4.26 63.38 -44.80
CA GLU A 546 3.29 64.33 -45.37
C GLU A 546 3.24 65.68 -44.63
N GLN A 547 3.37 65.65 -43.30
CA GLN A 547 3.39 66.83 -42.44
C GLN A 547 4.57 67.77 -42.76
N GLU A 548 5.76 67.21 -43.00
CA GLU A 548 6.98 67.98 -43.31
C GLU A 548 7.07 68.36 -44.79
N GLN A 549 6.46 67.57 -45.67
CA GLN A 549 6.32 67.91 -47.09
C GLN A 549 5.53 69.21 -47.28
N GLN A 550 4.49 69.47 -46.47
CA GLN A 550 3.75 70.74 -46.55
C GLN A 550 4.65 71.94 -46.25
N ASN A 551 5.46 71.87 -45.18
CA ASN A 551 6.42 72.91 -44.80
C ASN A 551 7.49 73.12 -45.89
N LEU A 552 7.95 72.03 -46.51
CA LEU A 552 8.89 72.09 -47.64
C LEU A 552 8.26 72.81 -48.85
N GLN A 553 7.03 72.45 -49.23
CA GLN A 553 6.33 73.08 -50.36
C GLN A 553 6.09 74.58 -50.15
N GLU A 554 5.78 75.02 -48.94
CA GLU A 554 5.66 76.45 -48.62
C GLU A 554 7.00 77.18 -48.81
N THR A 555 8.09 76.58 -48.33
CA THR A 555 9.46 77.11 -48.49
C THR A 555 9.81 77.24 -49.97
N VAL A 556 9.52 76.20 -50.77
CA VAL A 556 9.71 76.20 -52.22
C VAL A 556 8.91 77.31 -52.90
N ARG A 557 7.60 77.41 -52.62
CA ARG A 557 6.74 78.45 -53.21
C ARG A 557 7.24 79.85 -52.89
N LYS A 558 7.67 80.09 -51.65
CA LYS A 558 8.19 81.39 -51.19
C LYS A 558 9.47 81.78 -51.95
N LEU A 559 10.47 80.90 -51.98
CA LEU A 559 11.76 81.22 -52.61
C LEU A 559 11.67 81.25 -54.15
N HIS A 560 10.92 80.34 -54.76
CA HIS A 560 10.71 80.33 -56.21
C HIS A 560 9.93 81.57 -56.71
N LYS A 561 8.92 82.02 -55.95
CA LYS A 561 8.20 83.27 -56.26
C LYS A 561 9.15 84.47 -56.19
N GLN A 562 10.03 84.53 -55.18
CA GLN A 562 11.01 85.61 -55.06
C GLN A 562 12.02 85.64 -56.20
N TRP A 563 12.38 84.47 -56.76
CA TRP A 563 13.24 84.37 -57.93
C TRP A 563 12.53 84.86 -59.21
N LYS A 564 11.33 84.35 -59.52
CA LYS A 564 10.58 84.74 -60.74
C LYS A 564 10.24 86.21 -60.81
N VAL A 565 9.94 86.85 -59.68
CA VAL A 565 9.70 88.29 -59.62
C VAL A 565 10.94 89.07 -60.11
N ARG A 566 12.15 88.56 -59.83
CA ARG A 566 13.41 89.21 -60.20
C ARG A 566 13.81 88.96 -61.65
N GLU A 567 13.63 87.75 -62.17
CA GLU A 567 13.83 87.46 -63.61
C GLU A 567 12.92 88.35 -64.48
N ARG A 568 11.66 88.56 -64.05
CA ARG A 568 10.73 89.46 -64.74
C ARG A 568 11.17 90.91 -64.67
N LEU A 569 11.63 91.38 -63.50
CA LEU A 569 12.17 92.74 -63.33
C LEU A 569 13.45 92.95 -64.17
N GLN A 570 14.31 91.94 -64.27
CA GLN A 570 15.49 91.92 -65.13
C GLN A 570 15.12 91.97 -66.61
N SER A 571 14.18 91.12 -67.05
CA SER A 571 13.70 91.10 -68.44
C SER A 571 13.04 92.41 -68.81
N TYR A 572 12.26 93.02 -67.92
CA TYR A 572 11.69 94.35 -68.12
C TYR A 572 12.77 95.41 -68.28
N ARG A 573 13.79 95.45 -67.42
CA ARG A 573 14.91 96.42 -67.53
C ARG A 573 15.77 96.21 -68.77
N LEU A 574 16.02 94.96 -69.18
CA LEU A 574 16.73 94.63 -70.43
C LEU A 574 15.90 94.96 -71.68
N ASN A 575 14.57 94.85 -71.62
CA ASN A 575 13.72 95.22 -72.75
C ASN A 575 13.57 96.75 -72.86
N CYS A 576 13.54 97.48 -71.74
CA CYS A 576 13.70 98.94 -71.74
C CYS A 576 15.05 99.36 -72.37
N ARG A 577 16.13 98.59 -72.14
CA ARG A 577 17.45 98.76 -72.78
C ARG A 577 17.43 98.56 -74.30
N ARG A 578 16.59 97.65 -74.81
CA ARG A 578 16.51 97.33 -76.26
C ARG A 578 15.67 98.33 -77.05
N ASN A 579 14.68 98.95 -76.40
CA ASN A 579 13.76 99.90 -77.02
C ASN A 579 14.14 101.38 -76.79
N GLY A 580 15.32 101.67 -76.23
CA GLY A 580 15.83 103.04 -76.09
C GLY A 580 15.09 103.90 -75.06
N TYR A 581 14.29 103.31 -74.18
CA TYR A 581 13.66 104.04 -73.08
C TYR A 581 14.66 104.14 -71.92
N LEU A 582 15.30 105.30 -71.79
CA LEU A 582 16.00 105.70 -70.58
C LEU A 582 15.00 105.88 -69.43
N PHE A 583 15.10 105.00 -68.43
CA PHE A 583 14.87 105.32 -67.02
C PHE A 583 15.81 104.51 -66.14
#